data_AF-A0A4Q3UNI7-F1
#
_entry.id   AF-A0A4Q3UNI7-F1
#
_cell.length_a   1.000
_cell.length_b   1.000
_cell.length_c   1.000
_cell.angle_alpha   90.00
_cell.angle_beta   90.00
_cell.angle_gamma   90.00
#
_symmetry.space_group_name_H-M   'P 1'
#
loop_
_entity.id
_entity.type
_entity.pdbx_description
1 polymer ?
#
loop_
_entity_poly.entity_id
_entity_poly.type
_entity_poly.pdbx_seq_one_letter_code
_entity_poly.pdbx_strand_id
1 'polypeptide(L)'
;KDGETRHLQVDTAAGRTGLRDPSGFVGYGGTEESGELVLRHHGLHAVLVINPKSAIGSTHKAGLSDIIVESALTTIQDCEDSVAAVDAEDKVGVYRNWLGLNNGTLADTFEKGGQTVTRRLKADRSYKDVNGQPLVLKGRSLLLVRNVGHLMTTDAVLLDGKPVGEGLMDAAVTALCALHDKGDNSRTGSIYVVKPKMHGPEEVAFACAIFASVEGFLGLKPNTIKIGIMDEERRTSANLKAAIYEARARVFFINTGFLDRTGDEIHTSMEAGAVLRKDEIKSERWISSYEDRNVLIGLACGFSGKAQIGKGMWARPDDMAAMLDAKIGHPNAGANTAWVPSPTAATLHALHYHQVDVFEAQTRRHNQAVPGLSDLFSMPVQAPYSLSREDITRELENNAQGILGYVVRWVQQGVGCSKVPDINNVGLMEDRAT
;
A
#
# COMPACT_ATOMS: atom_id res chain seq x y z
N LYS A 1 7.20 -7.38 39.16
CA LYS A 1 5.74 -7.53 39.36
C LYS A 1 5.36 -6.58 40.47
N ASP A 2 4.28 -5.82 40.29
CA ASP A 2 3.64 -5.05 41.33
C ASP A 2 2.19 -5.54 41.41
N GLY A 3 1.87 -6.32 42.45
CA GLY A 3 0.68 -7.17 42.47
C GLY A 3 0.64 -8.15 41.28
N GLU A 4 -0.47 -8.13 40.54
CA GLU A 4 -0.67 -8.95 39.32
C GLU A 4 -0.04 -8.34 38.06
N THR A 5 0.27 -7.04 38.10
CA THR A 5 0.78 -6.27 36.97
C THR A 5 2.28 -6.50 36.79
N ARG A 6 2.68 -6.69 35.53
CA ARG A 6 4.09 -6.81 35.12
C ARG A 6 4.56 -5.51 34.51
N HIS A 7 5.79 -5.16 34.84
CA HIS A 7 6.51 -4.01 34.30
C HIS A 7 7.81 -4.50 33.70
N LEU A 8 8.21 -3.91 32.58
CA LEU A 8 9.52 -4.14 31.99
C LEU A 8 10.58 -3.45 32.84
N GLN A 9 11.57 -4.22 33.30
CA GLN A 9 12.78 -3.73 33.95
C GLN A 9 13.99 -4.17 33.15
N VAL A 10 14.98 -3.29 33.05
CA VAL A 10 16.23 -3.50 32.33
C VAL A 10 17.38 -3.24 33.28
N ASP A 11 18.25 -4.23 33.44
CA ASP A 11 19.49 -4.09 34.21
C ASP A 11 20.57 -3.45 33.34
N THR A 12 21.15 -2.35 33.80
CA THR A 12 22.21 -1.61 33.12
C THR A 12 23.43 -1.44 34.04
N ALA A 13 24.56 -0.99 33.50
CA ALA A 13 25.74 -0.69 34.32
C ALA A 13 25.50 0.42 35.35
N ALA A 14 24.52 1.31 35.11
CA ALA A 14 24.14 2.38 36.03
C ALA A 14 23.07 1.93 37.06
N GLY A 15 22.65 0.67 37.02
CA GLY A 15 21.59 0.12 37.84
C GLY A 15 20.35 -0.27 37.05
N ARG A 16 19.34 -0.74 37.78
CA ARG A 16 18.06 -1.19 37.23
C ARG A 16 17.16 -0.01 36.87
N THR A 17 16.60 -0.03 35.67
CA THR A 17 15.71 1.01 35.15
C THR A 17 14.52 0.42 34.40
N GLY A 18 13.57 1.26 33.96
CA GLY A 18 12.40 0.89 33.15
C GLY A 18 12.27 1.72 31.88
N LEU A 19 11.17 1.53 31.14
CA LEU A 19 10.83 2.38 30.01
C LEU A 19 10.52 3.81 30.48
N ARG A 20 10.85 4.79 29.65
CA ARG A 20 10.46 6.20 29.88
C ARG A 20 8.94 6.35 29.97
N ASP A 21 8.22 5.70 29.06
CA ASP A 21 6.78 5.50 29.15
C ASP A 21 6.49 4.03 29.47
N PRO A 22 6.09 3.71 30.72
CA PRO A 22 5.78 2.34 31.12
C PRO A 22 4.64 1.69 30.31
N SER A 23 3.74 2.47 29.72
CA SER A 23 2.61 1.96 28.92
C SER A 23 3.05 1.35 27.59
N GLY A 24 4.28 1.61 27.16
CA GLY A 24 4.88 1.02 25.97
C GLY A 24 5.12 -0.48 26.09
N PHE A 25 5.20 -1.04 27.30
CA PHE A 25 5.24 -2.49 27.50
C PHE A 25 3.81 -3.04 27.59
N VAL A 26 3.41 -3.85 26.61
CA VAL A 26 2.01 -4.30 26.49
C VAL A 26 1.83 -5.80 26.72
N GLY A 27 2.91 -6.59 26.66
CA GLY A 27 2.82 -8.02 26.88
C GLY A 27 4.15 -8.75 26.79
N TYR A 28 4.11 -10.05 27.00
CA TYR A 28 5.27 -10.92 26.99
C TYR A 28 4.89 -12.36 26.59
N GLY A 29 5.88 -13.12 26.17
CA GLY A 29 5.74 -14.50 25.74
C GLY A 29 7.00 -15.32 26.00
N GLY A 30 7.00 -16.57 25.55
CA GLY A 30 8.13 -17.49 25.70
C GLY A 30 8.30 -18.06 27.12
N THR A 31 9.52 -18.49 27.40
CA THR A 31 9.95 -19.10 28.67
C THR A 31 11.05 -18.27 29.32
N GLU A 32 11.50 -18.67 30.52
CA GLU A 32 12.65 -18.02 31.17
C GLU A 32 13.96 -18.19 30.37
N GLU A 33 14.08 -19.25 29.57
CA GLU A 33 15.27 -19.50 28.74
C GLU A 33 15.22 -18.76 27.39
N SER A 34 14.03 -18.48 26.87
CA SER A 34 13.82 -17.84 25.58
C SER A 34 12.52 -17.03 25.63
N GLY A 35 12.64 -15.73 25.89
CA GLY A 35 11.52 -14.84 26.16
C GLY A 35 11.21 -13.92 24.99
N GLU A 36 9.97 -13.45 24.94
CA GLU A 36 9.54 -12.38 24.03
C GLU A 36 8.97 -11.23 24.85
N LEU A 37 9.34 -9.99 24.54
CA LEU A 37 8.79 -8.78 25.16
C LEU A 37 8.06 -7.98 24.08
N VAL A 38 6.76 -7.75 24.29
CA VAL A 38 5.89 -7.04 23.34
C VAL A 38 5.80 -5.59 23.76
N LEU A 39 6.25 -4.72 22.87
CA LEU A 39 6.23 -3.27 22.99
C LEU A 39 5.20 -2.69 22.01
N ARG A 40 4.71 -1.49 22.31
CA ARG A 40 3.86 -0.70 21.42
C ARG A 40 4.29 0.77 21.43
N HIS A 41 4.45 1.35 20.25
CA HIS A 41 4.82 2.76 20.07
C HIS A 41 4.13 3.33 18.82
N HIS A 42 3.47 4.49 18.95
CA HIS A 42 2.61 5.08 17.90
C HIS A 42 1.59 4.09 17.30
N GLY A 43 1.06 3.18 18.11
CA GLY A 43 0.10 2.16 17.68
C GLY A 43 0.70 0.93 17.00
N LEU A 44 2.00 0.93 16.66
CA LEU A 44 2.72 -0.20 16.08
C LEU A 44 3.39 -1.05 17.17
N HIS A 45 3.37 -2.37 17.00
CA HIS A 45 4.06 -3.28 17.90
C HIS A 45 5.51 -3.55 17.49
N ALA A 46 6.37 -3.79 18.48
CA ALA A 46 7.70 -4.36 18.30
C ALA A 46 7.92 -5.47 19.33
N VAL A 47 8.48 -6.60 18.92
CA VAL A 47 8.75 -7.73 19.81
C VAL A 47 10.25 -7.92 19.93
N LEU A 48 10.77 -7.76 21.15
CA LEU A 48 12.15 -8.10 21.46
C LEU A 48 12.23 -9.61 21.70
N VAL A 49 13.04 -10.31 20.92
CA VAL A 49 13.27 -11.75 21.05
C VAL A 49 14.54 -11.97 21.85
N ILE A 50 14.39 -12.48 23.07
CA ILE A 50 15.50 -12.74 23.99
C ILE A 50 15.80 -14.24 23.96
N ASN A 51 16.92 -14.62 23.34
CA ASN A 51 17.40 -16.00 23.29
C ASN A 51 18.93 -16.03 23.40
N PRO A 52 19.48 -16.14 24.62
CA PRO A 52 20.93 -16.14 24.86
C PRO A 52 21.66 -17.33 24.20
N LYS A 53 20.96 -18.41 23.86
CA LYS A 53 21.53 -19.62 23.22
C LYS A 53 21.60 -19.50 21.70
N SER A 54 20.97 -18.49 21.10
CA SER A 54 21.02 -18.26 19.66
C SER A 54 22.38 -17.73 19.20
N ALA A 55 22.70 -17.91 17.91
CA ALA A 55 23.94 -17.39 17.33
C ALA A 55 24.11 -15.87 17.52
N ILE A 56 23.02 -15.09 17.39
CA ILE A 56 23.05 -13.63 17.58
C ILE A 56 23.01 -13.30 19.08
N GLY A 57 22.03 -13.85 19.82
CA GLY A 57 21.83 -13.53 21.23
C GLY A 57 23.01 -13.88 22.13
N SER A 58 23.76 -14.94 21.82
CA SER A 58 24.99 -15.30 22.55
C SER A 58 26.09 -14.23 22.49
N THR A 59 26.04 -13.35 21.49
CA THR A 59 26.98 -12.22 21.34
C THR A 59 26.47 -10.93 21.98
N HIS A 60 25.19 -10.88 22.38
CA HIS A 60 24.57 -9.70 22.97
C HIS A 60 24.45 -9.84 24.50
N LYS A 61 24.88 -8.83 25.26
CA LYS A 61 24.91 -8.88 26.75
C LYS A 61 23.56 -9.21 27.40
N ALA A 62 22.47 -8.79 26.77
CA ALA A 62 21.10 -9.06 27.22
C ALA A 62 20.46 -10.31 26.58
N GLY A 63 21.18 -11.08 25.77
CA GLY A 63 20.63 -12.22 25.04
C GLY A 63 19.69 -11.87 23.90
N LEU A 64 19.63 -10.60 23.48
CA LEU A 64 18.76 -10.13 22.40
C LEU A 64 19.16 -10.79 21.07
N SER A 65 18.26 -11.60 20.52
CA SER A 65 18.47 -12.35 19.29
C SER A 65 17.90 -11.65 18.06
N ASP A 66 16.77 -10.95 18.21
CA ASP A 66 16.07 -10.31 17.09
C ASP A 66 15.09 -9.23 17.61
N ILE A 67 14.64 -8.36 16.70
CA ILE A 67 13.57 -7.40 16.91
C ILE A 67 12.56 -7.56 15.78
N ILE A 68 11.37 -8.05 16.11
CA ILE A 68 10.29 -8.21 15.12
C ILE A 68 9.42 -6.97 15.16
N VAL A 69 9.47 -6.18 14.09
CA VAL A 69 8.68 -4.95 13.93
C VAL A 69 7.39 -5.27 13.19
N GLU A 70 6.25 -4.87 13.76
CA GLU A 70 4.98 -4.89 13.05
C GLU A 70 5.04 -3.89 11.88
N SER A 71 4.96 -4.41 10.65
CA SER A 71 5.26 -3.63 9.45
C SER A 71 4.05 -3.50 8.52
N ALA A 72 3.98 -4.27 7.43
CA ALA A 72 2.92 -4.17 6.41
C ALA A 72 1.52 -4.44 6.99
N LEU A 73 0.91 -3.42 7.63
CA LEU A 73 -0.39 -3.51 8.30
C LEU A 73 -1.50 -3.88 7.34
N THR A 74 -1.41 -3.33 6.12
CA THR A 74 -2.32 -3.62 5.01
C THR A 74 -1.54 -3.96 3.75
N THR A 75 -2.05 -4.88 2.94
CA THR A 75 -1.45 -5.29 1.65
C THR A 75 -2.54 -5.26 0.58
N ILE A 76 -2.25 -4.65 -0.56
CA ILE A 76 -3.12 -4.66 -1.74
C ILE A 76 -2.75 -5.90 -2.57
N GLN A 77 -3.70 -6.84 -2.70
CA GLN A 77 -3.66 -7.92 -3.68
C GLN A 77 -4.13 -7.37 -5.01
N ASP A 78 -3.21 -7.27 -5.95
CA ASP A 78 -3.42 -6.49 -7.15
C ASP A 78 -3.93 -7.34 -8.32
N CYS A 79 -5.06 -6.94 -8.90
CA CYS A 79 -5.62 -7.52 -10.12
C CYS A 79 -5.48 -6.57 -11.31
N GLU A 80 -4.76 -5.46 -11.13
CA GLU A 80 -4.64 -4.37 -12.08
C GLU A 80 -3.19 -4.22 -12.55
N ASP A 81 -2.46 -3.15 -12.21
CA ASP A 81 -1.23 -2.76 -12.93
C ASP A 81 -0.03 -3.70 -12.80
N SER A 82 0.07 -4.47 -11.72
CA SER A 82 1.19 -5.39 -11.50
C SER A 82 0.99 -6.80 -12.06
N VAL A 83 -0.13 -7.06 -12.75
CA VAL A 83 -0.42 -8.35 -13.39
C VAL A 83 -0.69 -8.20 -14.89
N ALA A 84 -0.36 -9.24 -15.67
CA ALA A 84 -0.82 -9.39 -17.04
C ALA A 84 -1.91 -10.49 -17.01
N ALA A 85 -3.17 -10.08 -17.17
CA ALA A 85 -4.29 -11.01 -17.20
C ALA A 85 -5.27 -10.61 -18.30
N VAL A 86 -5.20 -11.31 -19.44
CA VAL A 86 -5.83 -10.85 -20.69
C VAL A 86 -7.01 -11.70 -21.13
N ASP A 87 -7.18 -12.89 -20.54
CA ASP A 87 -8.27 -13.81 -20.86
C ASP A 87 -8.85 -14.50 -19.61
N ALA A 88 -9.80 -15.41 -19.83
CA ALA A 88 -10.45 -16.13 -18.74
C ALA A 88 -9.48 -17.03 -17.93
N GLU A 89 -8.46 -17.61 -18.56
CA GLU A 89 -7.49 -18.47 -17.87
C GLU A 89 -6.68 -17.67 -16.86
N ASP A 90 -6.16 -16.52 -17.30
CA ASP A 90 -5.41 -15.62 -16.44
C ASP A 90 -6.26 -15.09 -15.29
N LYS A 91 -7.48 -14.62 -15.58
CA LYS A 91 -8.39 -14.08 -14.56
C LYS A 91 -8.77 -15.14 -13.53
N VAL A 92 -9.00 -16.39 -13.96
CA VAL A 92 -9.21 -17.51 -13.03
C VAL A 92 -7.98 -17.75 -12.15
N GLY A 93 -6.76 -17.61 -12.69
CA GLY A 93 -5.51 -17.66 -11.92
C GLY A 93 -5.48 -16.60 -10.81
N VAL A 94 -5.77 -15.35 -11.16
CA VAL A 94 -5.86 -14.22 -10.21
C VAL A 94 -6.91 -14.49 -9.12
N TYR A 95 -8.12 -14.88 -9.50
CA TYR A 95 -9.21 -15.14 -8.55
C TYR A 95 -8.94 -16.35 -7.66
N ARG A 96 -8.26 -17.39 -8.16
CA ARG A 96 -7.89 -18.56 -7.37
C ARG A 96 -6.93 -18.19 -6.24
N ASN A 97 -5.96 -17.31 -6.51
CA ASN A 97 -5.07 -16.80 -5.47
C ASN A 97 -5.82 -15.96 -4.44
N TRP A 98 -6.71 -15.07 -4.88
CA TRP A 98 -7.54 -14.27 -3.98
C TRP A 98 -8.47 -15.14 -3.11
N LEU A 99 -9.10 -16.17 -3.68
CA LEU A 99 -9.92 -17.13 -2.94
C LEU A 99 -9.08 -17.88 -1.89
N GLY A 100 -7.89 -18.36 -2.27
CA GLY A 100 -6.96 -19.05 -1.39
C GLY A 100 -6.49 -18.18 -0.21
N LEU A 101 -6.41 -16.86 -0.41
CA LEU A 101 -6.10 -15.92 0.66
C LEU A 101 -7.27 -15.75 1.63
N ASN A 102 -8.51 -15.62 1.12
CA ASN A 102 -9.70 -15.40 1.96
C ASN A 102 -10.13 -16.64 2.73
N ASN A 103 -9.96 -17.84 2.17
CA ASN A 103 -10.30 -19.09 2.84
C ASN A 103 -9.14 -19.67 3.69
N GLY A 104 -7.97 -19.01 3.70
CA GLY A 104 -6.80 -19.42 4.47
C GLY A 104 -6.00 -20.59 3.89
N THR A 105 -6.29 -21.04 2.66
CA THR A 105 -5.67 -22.26 2.10
C THR A 105 -4.49 -22.01 1.17
N LEU A 106 -4.16 -20.77 0.83
CA LEU A 106 -3.07 -20.46 -0.10
C LEU A 106 -1.75 -21.04 0.43
N ALA A 107 -1.10 -21.82 -0.40
CA ALA A 107 0.20 -22.41 -0.16
C ALA A 107 0.94 -22.56 -1.48
N ASP A 108 2.27 -22.52 -1.41
CA ASP A 108 3.13 -22.74 -2.57
C ASP A 108 4.36 -23.55 -2.16
N THR A 109 4.87 -24.37 -3.09
CA THR A 109 5.98 -25.30 -2.85
C THR A 109 7.07 -25.10 -3.89
N PHE A 110 8.29 -24.84 -3.41
CA PHE A 110 9.43 -24.54 -4.28
C PHE A 110 10.74 -25.04 -3.65
N GLU A 111 11.78 -25.13 -4.48
CA GLU A 111 13.13 -25.53 -4.05
C GLU A 111 13.91 -24.35 -3.48
N LYS A 112 14.52 -24.53 -2.31
CA LYS A 112 15.43 -23.56 -1.70
C LYS A 112 16.62 -24.27 -1.07
N GLY A 113 17.81 -24.03 -1.63
CA GLY A 113 19.04 -24.66 -1.12
C GLY A 113 19.04 -26.18 -1.24
N GLY A 114 18.40 -26.73 -2.27
CA GLY A 114 18.27 -28.16 -2.51
C GLY A 114 17.25 -28.87 -1.61
N GLN A 115 16.38 -28.11 -0.93
CA GLN A 115 15.26 -28.65 -0.16
C GLN A 115 13.94 -28.10 -0.67
N THR A 116 12.96 -29.00 -0.80
CA THR A 116 11.56 -28.63 -1.05
C THR A 116 10.97 -27.95 0.17
N VAL A 117 10.49 -26.72 0.02
CA VAL A 117 9.86 -25.92 1.08
C VAL A 117 8.45 -25.54 0.67
N THR A 118 7.47 -25.85 1.52
CA THR A 118 6.09 -25.36 1.38
C THR A 118 5.86 -24.14 2.27
N ARG A 119 5.47 -23.00 1.68
CA ARG A 119 5.03 -21.80 2.40
C ARG A 119 3.51 -21.80 2.56
N ARG A 120 3.05 -21.30 3.71
CA ARG A 120 1.64 -21.13 4.06
C ARG A 120 1.44 -19.80 4.77
N LEU A 121 0.19 -19.35 4.83
CA LEU A 121 -0.20 -18.18 5.60
C LEU A 121 0.13 -18.38 7.09
N LYS A 122 0.70 -17.35 7.73
CA LYS A 122 1.05 -17.38 9.15
C LYS A 122 -0.19 -17.29 10.03
N ALA A 123 -0.17 -17.99 11.17
CA ALA A 123 -1.19 -17.86 12.20
C ALA A 123 -1.00 -16.55 13.00
N ASP A 124 -2.03 -16.14 13.74
CA ASP A 124 -1.95 -15.05 14.71
C ASP A 124 -0.92 -15.35 15.81
N ARG A 125 -0.33 -14.31 16.38
CA ARG A 125 0.69 -14.42 17.43
C ARG A 125 0.02 -14.28 18.80
N SER A 126 0.31 -15.22 19.70
CA SER A 126 -0.29 -15.28 21.03
C SER A 126 0.71 -14.95 22.12
N TYR A 127 0.31 -14.08 23.04
CA TYR A 127 1.10 -13.54 24.15
C TYR A 127 0.25 -13.49 25.43
N LYS A 128 0.87 -13.05 26.52
CA LYS A 128 0.18 -12.59 27.73
C LYS A 128 0.32 -11.08 27.83
N ASP A 129 -0.75 -10.37 28.19
CA ASP A 129 -0.69 -8.94 28.47
C ASP A 129 0.03 -8.67 29.82
N VAL A 130 0.17 -7.40 30.20
CA VAL A 130 0.83 -7.02 31.47
C VAL A 130 0.15 -7.60 32.72
N ASN A 131 -1.14 -7.92 32.67
CA ASN A 131 -1.91 -8.53 33.76
C ASN A 131 -1.90 -10.07 33.70
N GLY A 132 -1.30 -10.65 32.66
CA GLY A 132 -1.22 -12.09 32.44
C GLY A 132 -2.40 -12.69 31.67
N GLN A 133 -3.31 -11.87 31.16
CA GLN A 133 -4.44 -12.30 30.33
C GLN A 133 -4.01 -12.56 28.88
N PRO A 134 -4.76 -13.36 28.09
CA PRO A 134 -4.42 -13.62 26.69
C PRO A 134 -4.37 -12.34 25.85
N LEU A 135 -3.28 -12.14 25.11
CA LEU A 135 -3.09 -11.07 24.13
C LEU A 135 -2.85 -11.70 22.75
N VAL A 136 -3.68 -11.40 21.76
CA VAL A 136 -3.54 -11.95 20.40
C VAL A 136 -3.31 -10.82 19.40
N LEU A 137 -2.16 -10.86 18.74
CA LEU A 137 -1.81 -9.96 17.65
C LEU A 137 -2.06 -10.65 16.30
N LYS A 138 -2.60 -9.91 15.35
CA LYS A 138 -2.85 -10.44 14.01
C LYS A 138 -1.51 -10.83 13.36
N GLY A 139 -1.42 -12.05 12.85
CA GLY A 139 -0.17 -12.60 12.30
C GLY A 139 0.04 -12.29 10.82
N ARG A 140 -0.94 -11.64 10.19
CA ARG A 140 -1.00 -11.35 8.76
C ARG A 140 -1.45 -9.93 8.53
N SER A 141 -1.00 -9.36 7.42
CA SER A 141 -1.52 -8.10 6.89
C SER A 141 -3.02 -8.18 6.67
N LEU A 142 -3.75 -7.07 6.87
CA LEU A 142 -5.10 -6.93 6.36
C LEU A 142 -5.05 -6.79 4.84
N LEU A 143 -5.70 -7.70 4.14
CA LEU A 143 -5.71 -7.76 2.69
C LEU A 143 -6.82 -6.87 2.13
N LEU A 144 -6.42 -6.03 1.20
CA LEU A 144 -7.25 -5.27 0.28
C LEU A 144 -7.14 -5.93 -1.09
N VAL A 145 -8.13 -5.78 -1.97
CA VAL A 145 -8.02 -6.22 -3.38
C VAL A 145 -8.13 -5.00 -4.29
N ARG A 146 -7.21 -4.83 -5.24
CA ARG A 146 -7.32 -3.80 -6.28
C ARG A 146 -7.92 -4.42 -7.53
N ASN A 147 -9.20 -4.14 -7.75
CA ASN A 147 -9.89 -4.53 -8.97
C ASN A 147 -9.42 -3.63 -10.13
N VAL A 148 -9.64 -4.04 -11.38
CA VAL A 148 -9.40 -3.15 -12.53
C VAL A 148 -10.36 -1.95 -12.53
N GLY A 149 -10.02 -0.90 -13.30
CA GLY A 149 -10.80 0.33 -13.46
C GLY A 149 -12.10 0.16 -14.25
N HIS A 150 -12.53 1.23 -14.94
CA HIS A 150 -13.77 1.24 -15.73
C HIS A 150 -13.56 1.02 -17.23
N LEU A 151 -12.31 1.03 -17.70
CA LEU A 151 -11.96 1.06 -19.13
C LEU A 151 -12.14 -0.28 -19.83
N MET A 152 -11.51 -1.33 -19.31
CA MET A 152 -11.31 -2.58 -20.05
C MET A 152 -12.57 -3.44 -20.09
N THR A 153 -12.73 -4.18 -21.20
CA THR A 153 -13.73 -5.24 -21.35
C THR A 153 -13.06 -6.60 -21.42
N THR A 154 -13.79 -7.65 -21.06
CA THR A 154 -13.32 -9.04 -21.10
C THR A 154 -14.37 -9.94 -21.74
N ASP A 155 -13.93 -10.90 -22.54
CA ASP A 155 -14.76 -11.92 -23.16
C ASP A 155 -14.92 -13.18 -22.29
N ALA A 156 -14.33 -13.19 -21.07
CA ALA A 156 -14.55 -14.24 -20.08
C ALA A 156 -16.03 -14.40 -19.69
N VAL A 157 -16.81 -13.33 -19.82
CA VAL A 157 -18.28 -13.34 -19.73
C VAL A 157 -18.84 -12.54 -20.88
N LEU A 158 -19.85 -13.08 -21.57
CA LEU A 158 -20.56 -12.39 -22.65
C LEU A 158 -21.99 -12.05 -22.22
N LEU A 159 -22.40 -10.80 -22.48
CA LEU A 159 -23.79 -10.36 -22.39
C LEU A 159 -24.32 -10.13 -23.81
N ASP A 160 -25.32 -10.89 -24.23
CA ASP A 160 -25.88 -10.87 -25.58
C ASP A 160 -24.79 -11.00 -26.68
N GLY A 161 -23.81 -11.86 -26.43
CA GLY A 161 -22.68 -12.10 -27.33
C GLY A 161 -21.58 -11.04 -27.31
N LYS A 162 -21.62 -10.06 -26.40
CA LYS A 162 -20.61 -8.99 -26.28
C LYS A 162 -19.80 -9.10 -24.99
N PRO A 163 -18.48 -8.82 -25.03
CA PRO A 163 -17.65 -8.66 -23.84
C PRO A 163 -18.27 -7.68 -22.84
N VAL A 164 -18.16 -8.00 -21.55
CA VAL A 164 -18.62 -7.13 -20.46
C VAL A 164 -17.46 -6.28 -19.93
N GLY A 165 -17.78 -5.20 -19.20
CA GLY A 165 -16.75 -4.43 -18.49
C GLY A 165 -16.04 -5.31 -17.46
N GLU A 166 -14.71 -5.41 -17.54
CA GLU A 166 -13.91 -6.27 -16.68
C GLU A 166 -14.02 -5.85 -15.20
N GLY A 167 -14.12 -4.54 -14.94
CA GLY A 167 -14.33 -4.00 -13.60
C GLY A 167 -15.66 -4.42 -12.96
N LEU A 168 -16.68 -4.78 -13.75
CA LEU A 168 -17.95 -5.34 -13.26
C LEU A 168 -17.76 -6.79 -12.84
N MET A 169 -17.06 -7.58 -13.66
CA MET A 169 -16.71 -8.97 -13.36
C MET A 169 -15.86 -9.06 -12.10
N ASP A 170 -14.81 -8.24 -12.00
CA ASP A 170 -13.95 -8.17 -10.82
C ASP A 170 -14.75 -7.87 -9.56
N ALA A 171 -15.65 -6.87 -9.59
CA ALA A 171 -16.46 -6.50 -8.41
C ALA A 171 -17.31 -7.68 -7.90
N ALA A 172 -17.90 -8.46 -8.80
CA ALA A 172 -18.69 -9.63 -8.46
C ALA A 172 -17.82 -10.78 -7.91
N VAL A 173 -16.76 -11.14 -8.63
CA VAL A 173 -15.95 -12.33 -8.32
C VAL A 173 -15.08 -12.10 -7.09
N THR A 174 -14.43 -10.94 -6.95
CA THR A 174 -13.57 -10.67 -5.79
C THR A 174 -14.39 -10.56 -4.50
N ALA A 175 -15.61 -10.01 -4.55
CA ALA A 175 -16.54 -10.01 -3.43
C ALA A 175 -17.05 -11.42 -3.08
N LEU A 176 -17.36 -12.25 -4.09
CA LEU A 176 -17.75 -13.65 -3.89
C LEU A 176 -16.63 -14.44 -3.19
N CYS A 177 -15.37 -14.30 -3.64
CA CYS A 177 -14.23 -14.92 -2.98
C CYS A 177 -14.08 -14.45 -1.52
N ALA A 178 -14.35 -13.18 -1.24
CA ALA A 178 -14.24 -12.61 0.10
C ALA A 178 -15.32 -13.10 1.08
N LEU A 179 -16.43 -13.70 0.60
CA LEU A 179 -17.43 -14.36 1.47
C LEU A 179 -16.84 -15.54 2.27
N HIS A 180 -15.70 -16.07 1.83
CA HIS A 180 -15.01 -17.16 2.54
C HIS A 180 -14.18 -16.68 3.74
N ASP A 181 -14.00 -15.37 3.92
CA ASP A 181 -13.33 -14.82 5.10
C ASP A 181 -14.17 -15.09 6.36
N LYS A 182 -13.61 -15.89 7.27
CA LYS A 182 -14.26 -16.26 8.54
C LYS A 182 -13.88 -15.31 9.70
N GLY A 183 -13.39 -14.11 9.37
CA GLY A 183 -12.85 -13.15 10.33
C GLY A 183 -11.32 -13.21 10.45
N ASP A 184 -10.67 -13.98 9.56
CA ASP A 184 -9.23 -14.14 9.48
C ASP A 184 -8.56 -12.97 8.77
N ASN A 185 -9.25 -12.35 7.81
CA ASN A 185 -8.83 -11.12 7.17
C ASN A 185 -9.49 -9.91 7.87
N SER A 186 -10.80 -9.76 7.76
CA SER A 186 -11.56 -8.64 8.30
C SER A 186 -12.26 -9.00 9.61
N ARG A 187 -11.81 -8.40 10.73
CA ARG A 187 -12.46 -8.60 12.04
C ARG A 187 -13.79 -7.85 12.18
N THR A 188 -14.16 -7.03 11.19
CA THR A 188 -15.37 -6.19 11.19
C THR A 188 -16.36 -6.57 10.09
N GLY A 189 -16.09 -7.64 9.34
CA GLY A 189 -16.96 -8.12 8.26
C GLY A 189 -17.04 -7.19 7.04
N SER A 190 -16.04 -6.34 6.85
CA SER A 190 -15.91 -5.46 5.67
C SER A 190 -15.01 -6.08 4.61
N ILE A 191 -15.36 -5.88 3.33
CA ILE A 191 -14.52 -6.24 2.17
C ILE A 191 -13.88 -4.95 1.65
N TYR A 192 -12.56 -4.92 1.48
CA TYR A 192 -11.84 -3.70 1.12
C TYR A 192 -11.35 -3.75 -0.33
N VAL A 193 -11.99 -2.97 -1.20
CA VAL A 193 -11.68 -2.91 -2.64
C VAL A 193 -11.05 -1.56 -2.98
N VAL A 194 -9.83 -1.58 -3.51
CA VAL A 194 -9.22 -0.41 -4.15
C VAL A 194 -9.75 -0.32 -5.57
N LYS A 195 -10.25 0.86 -5.96
CA LYS A 195 -10.77 1.14 -7.31
C LYS A 195 -9.87 2.18 -7.98
N PRO A 196 -9.11 1.80 -9.02
CA PRO A 196 -8.16 2.67 -9.70
C PRO A 196 -8.83 3.45 -10.84
N LYS A 197 -8.08 4.44 -11.38
CA LYS A 197 -8.30 5.11 -12.67
C LYS A 197 -9.73 5.61 -12.89
N MET A 198 -10.33 6.19 -11.84
CA MET A 198 -11.62 6.85 -11.92
C MET A 198 -11.41 8.32 -12.24
N HIS A 199 -12.19 8.87 -13.18
CA HIS A 199 -12.14 10.27 -13.56
C HIS A 199 -13.35 11.05 -13.03
N GLY A 200 -13.25 11.58 -11.82
CA GLY A 200 -14.23 12.48 -11.22
C GLY A 200 -15.34 11.78 -10.42
N PRO A 201 -16.23 12.56 -9.78
CA PRO A 201 -17.20 12.05 -8.81
C PRO A 201 -18.25 11.10 -9.42
N GLU A 202 -18.68 11.33 -10.66
CA GLU A 202 -19.68 10.47 -11.31
C GLU A 202 -19.20 9.02 -11.45
N GLU A 203 -17.92 8.83 -11.76
CA GLU A 203 -17.33 7.49 -11.86
C GLU A 203 -17.14 6.82 -10.50
N VAL A 204 -16.96 7.61 -9.43
CA VAL A 204 -16.98 7.10 -8.05
C VAL A 204 -18.40 6.70 -7.63
N ALA A 205 -19.40 7.49 -7.99
CA ALA A 205 -20.81 7.15 -7.76
C ALA A 205 -21.18 5.86 -8.51
N PHE A 206 -20.71 5.71 -9.75
CA PHE A 206 -20.90 4.48 -10.54
C PHE A 206 -20.24 3.27 -9.87
N ALA A 207 -18.99 3.39 -9.39
CA ALA A 207 -18.34 2.32 -8.62
C ALA A 207 -19.13 1.94 -7.35
N CYS A 208 -19.67 2.93 -6.63
CA CYS A 208 -20.51 2.69 -5.46
C CYS A 208 -21.83 1.97 -5.82
N ALA A 209 -22.43 2.29 -6.97
CA ALA A 209 -23.63 1.63 -7.49
C ALA A 209 -23.33 0.17 -7.88
N ILE A 210 -22.18 -0.11 -8.50
CA ILE A 210 -21.73 -1.48 -8.78
C ILE A 210 -21.63 -2.28 -7.48
N PHE A 211 -20.96 -1.74 -6.47
CA PHE A 211 -20.83 -2.41 -5.17
C PHE A 211 -22.18 -2.62 -4.48
N ALA A 212 -23.10 -1.67 -4.55
CA ALA A 212 -24.46 -1.84 -4.02
C ALA A 212 -25.22 -2.96 -4.74
N SER A 213 -25.08 -3.08 -6.06
CA SER A 213 -25.68 -4.17 -6.85
C SER A 213 -25.10 -5.53 -6.47
N VAL A 214 -23.76 -5.61 -6.36
CA VAL A 214 -23.05 -6.82 -5.91
C VAL A 214 -23.47 -7.24 -4.51
N GLU A 215 -23.57 -6.30 -3.58
CA GLU A 215 -24.09 -6.57 -2.24
C GLU A 215 -25.51 -7.14 -2.30
N GLY A 216 -26.38 -6.57 -3.13
CA GLY A 216 -27.77 -7.00 -3.30
C GLY A 216 -27.89 -8.45 -3.76
N PHE A 217 -27.18 -8.84 -4.83
CA PHE A 217 -27.31 -10.21 -5.36
C PHE A 217 -26.49 -11.25 -4.57
N LEU A 218 -25.44 -10.86 -3.86
CA LEU A 218 -24.71 -11.75 -2.93
C LEU A 218 -25.35 -11.83 -1.53
N GLY A 219 -26.40 -11.05 -1.25
CA GLY A 219 -27.07 -11.03 0.05
C GLY A 219 -26.25 -10.39 1.17
N LEU A 220 -25.32 -9.50 0.83
CA LEU A 220 -24.51 -8.75 1.80
C LEU A 220 -25.29 -7.57 2.38
N LYS A 221 -24.91 -7.14 3.59
CA LYS A 221 -25.46 -5.91 4.16
C LYS A 221 -25.01 -4.70 3.34
N PRO A 222 -25.84 -3.64 3.22
CA PRO A 222 -25.42 -2.41 2.55
C PRO A 222 -24.11 -1.86 3.12
N ASN A 223 -23.21 -1.45 2.23
CA ASN A 223 -21.89 -0.93 2.57
C ASN A 223 -20.92 -1.94 3.20
N THR A 224 -21.14 -3.25 3.05
CA THR A 224 -20.12 -4.27 3.38
C THR A 224 -18.86 -4.09 2.53
N ILE A 225 -19.01 -3.75 1.24
CA ILE A 225 -17.90 -3.48 0.33
C ILE A 225 -17.48 -2.00 0.49
N LYS A 226 -16.26 -1.83 1.00
CA LYS A 226 -15.58 -0.55 1.20
C LYS A 226 -14.76 -0.20 -0.03
N ILE A 227 -14.66 1.09 -0.34
CA ILE A 227 -13.92 1.60 -1.50
C ILE A 227 -12.68 2.37 -1.08
N GLY A 228 -11.58 2.02 -1.71
CA GLY A 228 -10.33 2.77 -1.70
C GLY A 228 -10.22 3.54 -3.00
N ILE A 229 -10.17 4.87 -2.92
CA ILE A 229 -10.15 5.73 -4.11
C ILE A 229 -8.70 6.05 -4.45
N MET A 230 -8.26 5.64 -5.64
CA MET A 230 -7.02 6.17 -6.17
C MET A 230 -7.26 7.59 -6.70
N ASP A 231 -6.59 8.57 -6.10
CA ASP A 231 -6.49 9.93 -6.63
C ASP A 231 -5.31 9.93 -7.60
N GLU A 232 -5.54 9.41 -8.79
CA GLU A 232 -4.50 9.21 -9.81
C GLU A 232 -4.88 9.73 -11.20
N GLU A 233 -6.01 10.44 -11.28
CA GLU A 233 -6.51 11.06 -12.51
C GLU A 233 -6.80 12.53 -12.25
N ARG A 234 -6.38 13.43 -13.15
CA ARG A 234 -6.48 14.89 -13.03
C ARG A 234 -7.89 15.36 -12.73
N ARG A 235 -8.89 14.75 -13.38
CA ARG A 235 -10.31 15.07 -13.16
C ARG A 235 -10.78 14.67 -11.76
N THR A 236 -10.23 13.59 -11.19
CA THR A 236 -10.45 13.23 -9.78
C THR A 236 -9.73 14.18 -8.84
N SER A 237 -8.44 14.48 -9.06
CA SER A 237 -7.68 15.40 -8.19
C SER A 237 -8.31 16.80 -8.10
N ALA A 238 -8.86 17.30 -9.21
CA ALA A 238 -9.56 18.57 -9.25
C ALA A 238 -10.87 18.55 -8.44
N ASN A 239 -11.54 17.39 -8.40
CA ASN A 239 -12.87 17.18 -7.81
C ASN A 239 -12.86 16.24 -6.60
N LEU A 240 -11.71 16.05 -5.94
CA LEU A 240 -11.49 14.97 -4.97
C LEU A 240 -12.50 15.01 -3.81
N LYS A 241 -12.86 16.22 -3.33
CA LYS A 241 -13.86 16.37 -2.27
C LYS A 241 -15.23 15.82 -2.69
N ALA A 242 -15.64 16.05 -3.93
CA ALA A 242 -16.89 15.51 -4.47
C ALA A 242 -16.80 13.99 -4.67
N ALA A 243 -15.66 13.49 -5.18
CA ALA A 243 -15.40 12.05 -5.30
C ALA A 243 -15.52 11.33 -3.95
N ILE A 244 -14.91 11.87 -2.89
CA ILE A 244 -15.05 11.36 -1.52
C ILE A 244 -16.50 11.41 -1.04
N TYR A 245 -17.23 12.48 -1.36
CA TYR A 245 -18.63 12.63 -0.95
C TYR A 245 -19.55 11.55 -1.53
N GLU A 246 -19.36 11.18 -2.80
CA GLU A 246 -20.11 10.09 -3.43
C GLU A 246 -19.89 8.75 -2.72
N ALA A 247 -18.66 8.52 -2.26
CA ALA A 247 -18.27 7.31 -1.53
C ALA A 247 -18.36 7.41 0.00
N ARG A 248 -18.94 8.46 0.59
CA ARG A 248 -18.85 8.77 2.04
C ARG A 248 -19.28 7.65 3.00
N ALA A 249 -20.13 6.71 2.55
CA ALA A 249 -20.56 5.56 3.34
C ALA A 249 -19.63 4.33 3.24
N ARG A 250 -18.71 4.35 2.26
CA ARG A 250 -17.86 3.22 1.85
C ARG A 250 -16.38 3.52 1.92
N VAL A 251 -15.97 4.79 1.81
CA VAL A 251 -14.57 5.17 1.65
C VAL A 251 -13.74 4.79 2.87
N PHE A 252 -12.63 4.09 2.64
CA PHE A 252 -11.67 3.73 3.70
C PHE A 252 -10.25 4.23 3.41
N PHE A 253 -10.01 4.78 2.22
CA PHE A 253 -8.69 5.13 1.73
C PHE A 253 -8.77 6.11 0.55
N ILE A 254 -7.87 7.10 0.54
CA ILE A 254 -7.46 7.85 -0.65
C ILE A 254 -5.95 7.71 -0.81
N ASN A 255 -5.43 7.72 -2.05
CA ASN A 255 -3.99 7.63 -2.30
C ASN A 255 -3.57 8.38 -3.52
N THR A 256 -2.41 9.03 -3.43
CA THR A 256 -1.75 9.65 -4.56
C THR A 256 -0.98 8.63 -5.41
N GLY A 257 -1.65 8.09 -6.43
CA GLY A 257 -1.06 7.27 -7.50
C GLY A 257 -0.28 8.14 -8.48
N PHE A 258 0.83 8.74 -8.03
CA PHE A 258 1.49 9.83 -8.76
C PHE A 258 2.04 9.46 -10.15
N LEU A 259 2.31 8.18 -10.42
CA LEU A 259 2.81 7.71 -11.73
C LEU A 259 1.71 7.80 -12.79
N ASP A 260 0.57 7.14 -12.57
CA ASP A 260 -0.63 7.25 -13.42
C ASP A 260 -1.06 8.71 -13.55
N ARG A 261 -1.07 9.45 -12.43
CA ARG A 261 -1.41 10.88 -12.43
C ARG A 261 -0.51 11.71 -13.34
N THR A 262 0.77 11.36 -13.44
CA THR A 262 1.71 12.01 -14.34
C THR A 262 1.41 11.65 -15.79
N GLY A 263 1.09 10.38 -16.06
CA GLY A 263 0.60 9.93 -17.37
C GLY A 263 -0.63 10.71 -17.84
N ASP A 264 -1.65 10.84 -16.98
CA ASP A 264 -2.87 11.61 -17.28
C ASP A 264 -2.62 13.12 -17.42
N GLU A 265 -1.65 13.70 -16.69
CA GLU A 265 -1.27 15.11 -16.89
C GLU A 265 -0.68 15.34 -18.29
N ILE A 266 0.22 14.45 -18.73
CA ILE A 266 0.84 14.50 -20.06
C ILE A 266 -0.22 14.29 -21.13
N HIS A 267 -1.11 13.30 -20.96
CA HIS A 267 -2.17 13.01 -21.93
C HIS A 267 -3.19 14.16 -22.04
N THR A 268 -3.69 14.67 -20.91
CA THR A 268 -4.66 15.77 -20.87
C THR A 268 -4.11 17.04 -21.51
N SER A 269 -2.81 17.30 -21.36
CA SER A 269 -2.16 18.53 -21.83
C SER A 269 -1.33 18.33 -23.09
N MET A 270 -1.51 17.22 -23.81
CA MET A 270 -0.66 16.84 -24.97
C MET A 270 -0.55 17.96 -26.01
N GLU A 271 -1.69 18.57 -26.35
CA GLU A 271 -1.76 19.65 -27.36
C GLU A 271 -1.30 21.01 -26.84
N ALA A 272 -1.02 21.16 -25.54
CA ALA A 272 -0.52 22.40 -24.97
C ALA A 272 0.97 22.64 -25.29
N GLY A 273 1.72 21.58 -25.60
CA GLY A 273 3.12 21.64 -26.00
C GLY A 273 3.97 20.53 -25.40
N ALA A 274 5.27 20.54 -25.74
CA ALA A 274 6.23 19.59 -25.18
C ALA A 274 6.28 19.71 -23.65
N VAL A 275 6.30 18.58 -22.95
CA VAL A 275 6.43 18.53 -21.48
C VAL A 275 7.89 18.40 -21.05
N LEU A 276 8.19 18.76 -19.80
CA LEU A 276 9.50 18.56 -19.16
C LEU A 276 9.94 17.09 -19.17
N ARG A 277 11.24 16.84 -18.95
CA ARG A 277 11.79 15.48 -18.83
C ARG A 277 11.21 14.75 -17.62
N LYS A 278 11.15 13.42 -17.67
CA LYS A 278 10.45 12.60 -16.67
C LYS A 278 10.88 12.88 -15.23
N ASP A 279 12.17 13.06 -14.98
CA ASP A 279 12.69 13.34 -13.63
C ASP A 279 12.45 14.78 -13.16
N GLU A 280 12.30 15.72 -14.09
CA GLU A 280 12.04 17.14 -13.78
C GLU A 280 10.58 17.35 -13.35
N ILE A 281 9.64 16.58 -13.91
CA ILE A 281 8.21 16.65 -13.58
C ILE A 281 7.96 16.47 -12.08
N LYS A 282 8.78 15.67 -11.38
CA LYS A 282 8.66 15.42 -9.94
C LYS A 282 8.81 16.68 -9.06
N SER A 283 9.39 17.74 -9.61
CA SER A 283 9.60 19.03 -8.90
C SER A 283 8.58 20.10 -9.27
N GLU A 284 7.60 19.77 -10.13
CA GLU A 284 6.64 20.74 -10.63
C GLU A 284 5.65 21.21 -9.55
N ARG A 285 5.09 22.40 -9.76
CA ARG A 285 4.11 22.97 -8.83
C ARG A 285 2.84 22.13 -8.75
N TRP A 286 2.40 21.54 -9.87
CA TRP A 286 1.17 20.75 -9.90
C TRP A 286 1.28 19.49 -9.06
N ILE A 287 2.44 18.79 -9.06
CA ILE A 287 2.62 17.56 -8.28
C ILE A 287 2.66 17.85 -6.79
N SER A 288 3.31 18.95 -6.38
CA SER A 288 3.30 19.41 -4.98
C SER A 288 1.89 19.78 -4.52
N SER A 289 1.15 20.53 -5.36
CA SER A 289 -0.24 20.91 -5.10
C SER A 289 -1.14 19.67 -4.98
N TYR A 290 -1.02 18.73 -5.92
CA TYR A 290 -1.75 17.47 -5.93
C TYR A 290 -1.53 16.66 -4.64
N GLU A 291 -0.27 16.47 -4.24
CA GLU A 291 0.09 15.71 -3.04
C GLU A 291 -0.44 16.33 -1.74
N ASP A 292 -0.46 17.66 -1.66
CA ASP A 292 -0.98 18.38 -0.50
C ASP A 292 -2.51 18.45 -0.50
N ARG A 293 -3.13 18.64 -1.67
CA ARG A 293 -4.60 18.63 -1.81
C ARG A 293 -5.17 17.29 -1.36
N ASN A 294 -4.55 16.17 -1.70
CA ASN A 294 -4.99 14.85 -1.25
C ASN A 294 -5.07 14.75 0.28
N VAL A 295 -3.98 15.12 0.98
CA VAL A 295 -3.92 15.10 2.44
C VAL A 295 -4.94 16.05 3.05
N LEU A 296 -4.93 17.32 2.63
CA LEU A 296 -5.75 18.36 3.26
C LEU A 296 -7.24 18.14 3.02
N ILE A 297 -7.63 17.67 1.83
CA ILE A 297 -9.03 17.32 1.54
C ILE A 297 -9.44 16.09 2.35
N GLY A 298 -8.60 15.05 2.45
CA GLY A 298 -8.88 13.88 3.28
C GLY A 298 -9.10 14.24 4.75
N LEU A 299 -8.23 15.09 5.31
CA LEU A 299 -8.37 15.60 6.68
C LEU A 299 -9.66 16.42 6.85
N ALA A 300 -9.96 17.34 5.92
CA ALA A 300 -11.20 18.12 5.95
C ALA A 300 -12.48 17.27 5.80
N CYS A 301 -12.36 16.07 5.21
CA CYS A 301 -13.44 15.10 5.10
C CYS A 301 -13.53 14.14 6.30
N GLY A 302 -12.69 14.32 7.34
CA GLY A 302 -12.76 13.56 8.59
C GLY A 302 -12.09 12.17 8.54
N PHE A 303 -11.04 12.01 7.73
CA PHE A 303 -10.36 10.71 7.57
C PHE A 303 -9.54 10.29 8.78
N SER A 304 -9.04 11.24 9.58
CA SER A 304 -8.20 10.91 10.74
C SER A 304 -8.95 9.99 11.71
N GLY A 305 -8.34 8.84 12.03
CA GLY A 305 -8.94 7.78 12.86
C GLY A 305 -10.01 6.91 12.17
N LYS A 306 -10.34 7.14 10.90
CA LYS A 306 -11.40 6.41 10.16
C LYS A 306 -10.95 5.80 8.84
N ALA A 307 -10.03 6.44 8.14
CA ALA A 307 -9.60 6.08 6.80
C ALA A 307 -8.10 6.35 6.60
N GLN A 308 -7.54 5.75 5.57
CA GLN A 308 -6.16 5.96 5.16
C GLN A 308 -6.04 7.18 4.23
N ILE A 309 -4.98 7.96 4.44
CA ILE A 309 -4.45 8.96 3.50
C ILE A 309 -3.09 8.42 3.09
N GLY A 310 -3.02 7.95 1.84
CA GLY A 310 -1.88 7.24 1.29
C GLY A 310 -1.02 8.06 0.34
N LYS A 311 0.26 7.69 0.25
CA LYS A 311 1.19 8.18 -0.76
C LYS A 311 1.85 7.05 -1.56
N GLY A 312 2.42 7.42 -2.69
CA GLY A 312 2.94 6.50 -3.71
C GLY A 312 4.11 5.60 -3.32
N MET A 313 4.45 4.75 -4.29
CA MET A 313 5.42 3.67 -4.22
C MET A 313 6.88 4.15 -4.12
N TRP A 314 7.73 3.36 -3.46
CA TRP A 314 9.18 3.45 -3.65
C TRP A 314 9.63 2.51 -4.77
N ALA A 315 9.99 3.06 -5.93
CA ALA A 315 10.26 2.28 -7.14
C ALA A 315 11.72 1.80 -7.29
N ARG A 316 12.62 2.04 -6.32
CA ARG A 316 14.04 1.62 -6.36
C ARG A 316 14.31 0.48 -5.34
N PRO A 317 13.84 -0.75 -5.59
CA PRO A 317 13.75 -1.81 -4.57
C PRO A 317 15.09 -2.21 -3.92
N ASP A 318 16.23 -1.92 -4.56
CA ASP A 318 17.55 -2.23 -4.00
C ASP A 318 18.18 -1.02 -3.26
N ASP A 319 17.64 0.19 -3.43
CA ASP A 319 18.17 1.44 -2.83
C ASP A 319 17.52 1.74 -1.48
N MET A 320 17.68 0.83 -0.52
CA MET A 320 17.00 0.91 0.79
C MET A 320 17.57 2.01 1.70
N ALA A 321 18.83 2.40 1.53
CA ALA A 321 19.42 3.51 2.27
C ALA A 321 18.74 4.84 1.87
N ALA A 322 18.65 5.12 0.57
CA ALA A 322 17.95 6.32 0.11
C ALA A 322 16.45 6.28 0.46
N MET A 323 15.84 5.09 0.51
CA MET A 323 14.45 4.97 0.96
C MET A 323 14.29 5.43 2.42
N LEU A 324 15.20 5.02 3.32
CA LEU A 324 15.18 5.44 4.72
C LEU A 324 15.35 6.96 4.84
N ASP A 325 16.24 7.56 4.06
CA ASP A 325 16.47 9.00 4.12
C ASP A 325 15.28 9.81 3.56
N ALA A 326 14.72 9.40 2.42
CA ALA A 326 13.73 10.20 1.70
C ALA A 326 12.28 9.90 2.12
N LYS A 327 11.92 8.63 2.33
CA LYS A 327 10.52 8.22 2.47
C LYS A 327 9.92 8.62 3.82
N ILE A 328 10.71 9.11 4.78
CA ILE A 328 10.22 9.75 6.01
C ILE A 328 9.38 11.00 5.70
N GLY A 329 9.54 11.61 4.52
CA GLY A 329 8.69 12.71 4.05
C GLY A 329 7.21 12.35 3.98
N HIS A 330 6.86 11.08 3.69
CA HIS A 330 5.46 10.65 3.58
C HIS A 330 4.69 10.73 4.91
N PRO A 331 5.15 10.10 6.01
CA PRO A 331 4.49 10.26 7.31
C PRO A 331 4.57 11.71 7.84
N ASN A 332 5.67 12.43 7.60
CA ASN A 332 5.77 13.86 7.96
C ASN A 332 4.72 14.73 7.27
N ALA A 333 4.35 14.39 6.03
CA ALA A 333 3.29 15.05 5.29
C ALA A 333 1.88 14.69 5.80
N GLY A 334 1.72 13.79 6.79
CA GLY A 334 0.44 13.37 7.37
C GLY A 334 -0.16 12.11 6.74
N ALA A 335 0.58 11.39 5.89
CA ALA A 335 0.12 10.13 5.32
C ALA A 335 0.27 8.99 6.34
N ASN A 336 -0.83 8.32 6.68
CA ASN A 336 -0.82 7.16 7.61
C ASN A 336 -0.61 5.83 6.89
N THR A 337 -0.36 5.86 5.59
CA THR A 337 0.15 4.74 4.82
C THR A 337 0.97 5.24 3.63
N ALA A 338 1.91 4.44 3.15
CA ALA A 338 2.60 4.67 1.90
C ALA A 338 3.08 3.34 1.31
N TRP A 339 3.14 3.27 -0.01
CA TRP A 339 3.44 2.02 -0.69
C TRP A 339 4.94 1.70 -0.72
N VAL A 340 5.26 0.42 -0.53
CA VAL A 340 6.61 -0.15 -0.49
C VAL A 340 6.65 -1.43 -1.34
N PRO A 341 7.77 -1.74 -2.01
CA PRO A 341 7.81 -2.79 -3.02
C PRO A 341 8.05 -4.20 -2.46
N SER A 342 8.36 -4.33 -1.17
CA SER A 342 8.72 -5.63 -0.58
C SER A 342 8.48 -5.70 0.93
N PRO A 343 8.39 -6.91 1.52
CA PRO A 343 8.35 -7.08 2.97
C PRO A 343 9.57 -6.48 3.68
N THR A 344 10.76 -6.53 3.07
CA THR A 344 11.97 -5.90 3.62
C THR A 344 11.80 -4.38 3.67
N ALA A 345 11.34 -3.76 2.58
CA ALA A 345 11.09 -2.34 2.53
C ALA A 345 9.98 -1.92 3.52
N ALA A 346 8.96 -2.76 3.74
CA ALA A 346 7.93 -2.52 4.74
C ALA A 346 8.51 -2.48 6.17
N THR A 347 9.37 -3.44 6.52
CA THR A 347 10.03 -3.47 7.83
C THR A 347 10.89 -2.23 8.06
N LEU A 348 11.65 -1.80 7.05
CA LEU A 348 12.46 -0.58 7.14
C LEU A 348 11.58 0.68 7.23
N HIS A 349 10.54 0.77 6.41
CA HIS A 349 9.67 1.94 6.39
C HIS A 349 8.84 2.08 7.67
N ALA A 350 8.51 0.99 8.35
CA ALA A 350 7.85 1.02 9.66
C ALA A 350 8.65 1.84 10.70
N LEU A 351 9.98 1.90 10.58
CA LEU A 351 10.82 2.74 11.44
C LEU A 351 10.47 4.23 11.33
N HIS A 352 10.06 4.70 10.15
CA HIS A 352 9.62 6.10 9.98
C HIS A 352 8.37 6.40 10.80
N TYR A 353 7.46 5.44 10.96
CA TYR A 353 6.25 5.62 11.76
C TYR A 353 6.51 5.52 13.27
N HIS A 354 7.64 4.95 13.69
CA HIS A 354 8.13 5.12 15.06
C HIS A 354 8.84 6.48 15.25
N GLN A 355 9.45 7.04 14.22
CA GLN A 355 10.11 8.36 14.29
C GLN A 355 9.12 9.52 14.20
N VAL A 356 8.01 9.34 13.48
CA VAL A 356 6.99 10.36 13.22
C VAL A 356 5.66 9.89 13.78
N ASP A 357 5.09 10.63 14.73
CA ASP A 357 3.67 10.49 15.07
C ASP A 357 2.84 11.10 13.93
N VAL A 358 2.26 10.23 13.11
CA VAL A 358 1.47 10.66 11.95
C VAL A 358 0.18 11.36 12.37
N PHE A 359 -0.43 11.00 13.50
CA PHE A 359 -1.66 11.66 13.94
C PHE A 359 -1.35 13.05 14.48
N GLU A 360 -0.19 13.24 15.11
CA GLU A 360 0.30 14.58 15.43
C GLU A 360 0.60 15.39 14.14
N ALA A 361 1.23 14.78 13.13
CA ALA A 361 1.45 15.42 11.83
C ALA A 361 0.14 15.84 11.16
N GLN A 362 -0.87 14.98 11.15
CA GLN A 362 -2.21 15.30 10.65
C GLN A 362 -2.85 16.44 11.44
N THR A 363 -2.69 16.47 12.76
CA THR A 363 -3.18 17.57 13.62
C THR A 363 -2.53 18.90 13.24
N ARG A 364 -1.21 18.93 13.00
CA ARG A 364 -0.50 20.14 12.53
C ARG A 364 -0.96 20.62 11.16
N ARG A 365 -1.48 19.71 10.33
CA ARG A 365 -2.02 20.01 9.00
C ARG A 365 -3.51 20.33 8.98
N HIS A 366 -4.23 20.04 10.06
CA HIS A 366 -5.64 20.31 10.17
C HIS A 366 -5.93 21.82 9.99
N ASN A 367 -6.99 22.16 9.26
CA ASN A 367 -7.37 23.54 8.90
C ASN A 367 -6.35 24.34 8.05
N GLN A 368 -5.25 23.75 7.57
CA GLN A 368 -4.42 24.41 6.56
C GLN A 368 -5.24 24.65 5.28
N ALA A 369 -4.97 25.75 4.59
CA ALA A 369 -5.63 26.05 3.33
C ALA A 369 -5.24 25.02 2.27
N VAL A 370 -6.25 24.47 1.58
CA VAL A 370 -6.04 23.59 0.43
C VAL A 370 -5.43 24.42 -0.72
N PRO A 371 -4.31 24.01 -1.33
CA PRO A 371 -3.73 24.69 -2.49
C PRO A 371 -4.76 24.93 -3.59
N GLY A 372 -4.70 26.08 -4.26
CA GLY A 372 -5.68 26.46 -5.29
C GLY A 372 -5.64 25.57 -6.54
N LEU A 373 -6.72 25.58 -7.33
CA LEU A 373 -6.75 24.85 -8.61
C LEU A 373 -5.76 25.42 -9.64
N SER A 374 -5.39 26.71 -9.52
CA SER A 374 -4.33 27.31 -10.34
C SER A 374 -3.02 26.54 -10.26
N ASP A 375 -2.70 26.04 -9.06
CA ASP A 375 -1.46 25.34 -8.78
C ASP A 375 -1.57 23.90 -9.28
N LEU A 376 -2.73 23.28 -9.11
CA LEU A 376 -2.99 21.94 -9.65
C LEU A 376 -2.98 21.94 -11.19
N PHE A 377 -3.38 23.04 -11.82
CA PHE A 377 -3.46 23.18 -13.27
C PHE A 377 -2.23 23.82 -13.90
N SER A 378 -1.14 24.03 -13.14
CA SER A 378 0.13 24.48 -13.72
C SER A 378 0.74 23.34 -14.55
N MET A 379 0.50 23.35 -15.85
CA MET A 379 0.96 22.30 -16.77
C MET A 379 2.50 22.27 -16.84
N PRO A 380 3.13 21.08 -16.97
CA PRO A 380 4.59 20.93 -17.02
C PRO A 380 5.16 21.22 -18.41
N VAL A 381 4.67 22.27 -19.09
CA VAL A 381 5.06 22.60 -20.47
C VAL A 381 6.45 23.24 -20.47
N GLN A 382 7.34 22.72 -21.31
CA GLN A 382 8.68 23.25 -21.53
C GLN A 382 8.78 24.05 -22.83
N ALA A 383 9.76 24.94 -22.92
CA ALA A 383 10.04 25.67 -24.16
C ALA A 383 10.55 24.68 -25.25
N PRO A 384 9.99 24.68 -26.48
CA PRO A 384 10.31 23.67 -27.51
C PRO A 384 11.79 23.54 -27.93
N TYR A 385 12.62 24.53 -27.61
CA TYR A 385 14.04 24.59 -28.01
C TYR A 385 14.99 24.62 -26.81
N SER A 386 14.53 24.23 -25.61
CA SER A 386 15.34 24.27 -24.38
C SER A 386 16.37 23.14 -24.29
N LEU A 387 16.15 22.02 -24.99
CA LEU A 387 16.95 20.82 -24.84
C LEU A 387 18.05 20.72 -25.91
N SER A 388 19.24 20.31 -25.48
CA SER A 388 20.31 19.89 -26.38
C SER A 388 19.94 18.58 -27.08
N ARG A 389 20.62 18.27 -28.19
CA ARG A 389 20.43 16.98 -28.86
C ARG A 389 20.80 15.82 -27.95
N GLU A 390 21.83 15.99 -27.13
CA GLU A 390 22.29 15.03 -26.14
C GLU A 390 21.22 14.78 -25.07
N ASP A 391 20.57 15.83 -24.56
CA ASP A 391 19.48 15.70 -23.59
C ASP A 391 18.27 14.97 -24.18
N ILE A 392 17.90 15.28 -25.43
CA ILE A 392 16.81 14.60 -26.15
C ILE A 392 17.13 13.12 -26.32
N THR A 393 18.32 12.78 -26.83
CA THR A 393 18.73 11.38 -27.01
C THR A 393 18.73 10.63 -25.69
N ARG A 394 19.28 11.22 -24.62
CA ARG A 394 19.33 10.57 -23.30
C ARG A 394 17.94 10.31 -22.75
N GLU A 395 17.03 11.27 -22.85
CA GLU A 395 15.66 11.11 -22.38
C GLU A 395 14.91 10.03 -23.18
N LEU A 396 15.08 10.01 -24.50
CA LEU A 396 14.48 8.98 -25.36
C LEU A 396 15.03 7.59 -25.06
N GLU A 397 16.34 7.43 -24.95
CA GLU A 397 16.98 6.14 -24.66
C GLU A 397 16.56 5.60 -23.29
N ASN A 398 16.52 6.45 -22.26
CA ASN A 398 16.11 6.06 -20.92
C ASN A 398 14.64 5.58 -20.90
N ASN A 399 13.72 6.31 -21.54
CA ASN A 399 12.32 5.90 -21.60
C ASN A 399 12.11 4.68 -22.51
N ALA A 400 12.79 4.61 -23.65
CA ALA A 400 12.72 3.45 -24.54
C ALA A 400 13.24 2.18 -23.87
N GLN A 401 14.32 2.26 -23.09
CA GLN A 401 14.86 1.12 -22.33
C GLN A 401 13.85 0.62 -21.29
N GLY A 402 13.23 1.52 -20.51
CA GLY A 402 12.18 1.17 -19.55
C GLY A 402 10.99 0.48 -20.23
N ILE A 403 10.43 1.12 -21.26
CA ILE A 403 9.29 0.60 -22.02
C ILE A 403 9.59 -0.77 -22.62
N LEU A 404 10.70 -0.91 -23.35
CA LEU A 404 11.06 -2.18 -24.01
C LEU A 404 11.35 -3.28 -22.98
N GLY A 405 12.03 -2.94 -21.89
CA GLY A 405 12.36 -3.88 -20.82
C GLY A 405 11.14 -4.40 -20.05
N TYR A 406 10.13 -3.56 -19.85
CA TYR A 406 8.86 -3.94 -19.25
C TYR A 406 7.99 -4.74 -20.24
N VAL A 407 7.72 -4.15 -21.41
CA VAL A 407 6.78 -4.70 -22.40
C VAL A 407 7.21 -6.07 -22.91
N VAL A 408 8.52 -6.31 -23.10
CA VAL A 408 8.99 -7.63 -23.56
C VAL A 408 8.62 -8.74 -22.56
N ARG A 409 8.70 -8.47 -21.25
CA ARG A 409 8.33 -9.44 -20.20
C ARG A 409 6.82 -9.56 -20.05
N TRP A 410 6.10 -8.45 -20.19
CA TRP A 410 4.65 -8.45 -20.18
C TRP A 410 4.08 -9.32 -21.31
N VAL A 411 4.51 -9.05 -22.55
CA VAL A 411 4.00 -9.73 -23.75
C VAL A 411 4.49 -11.17 -23.87
N GLN A 412 5.78 -11.43 -23.60
CA GLN A 412 6.35 -12.76 -23.86
C GLN A 412 6.23 -13.72 -22.67
N GLN A 413 6.04 -13.21 -21.45
CA GLN A 413 6.10 -14.02 -20.21
C GLN A 413 4.89 -13.83 -19.29
N GLY A 414 3.96 -12.92 -19.61
CA GLY A 414 2.81 -12.64 -18.74
C GLY A 414 3.20 -12.00 -17.40
N VAL A 415 4.34 -11.29 -17.34
CA VAL A 415 4.84 -10.68 -16.10
C VAL A 415 4.43 -9.21 -16.03
N GLY A 416 3.48 -8.89 -15.16
CA GLY A 416 2.90 -7.54 -15.03
C GLY A 416 3.70 -6.54 -14.19
N CYS A 417 4.71 -6.99 -13.45
CA CYS A 417 5.60 -6.13 -12.67
C CYS A 417 7.02 -6.69 -12.71
N SER A 418 7.99 -5.84 -13.03
CA SER A 418 9.38 -6.26 -13.25
C SER A 418 10.38 -5.27 -12.70
N LYS A 419 11.51 -5.78 -12.21
CA LYS A 419 12.69 -4.96 -12.00
C LYS A 419 13.44 -4.80 -13.32
N VAL A 420 13.43 -3.59 -13.89
CA VAL A 420 14.08 -3.21 -15.15
C VAL A 420 15.19 -2.20 -14.84
N PRO A 421 16.45 -2.44 -15.25
CA PRO A 421 17.51 -1.45 -15.08
C PRO A 421 17.29 -0.24 -16.00
N ASP A 422 17.49 0.96 -15.48
CA ASP A 422 17.54 2.21 -16.26
C ASP A 422 18.87 2.33 -17.06
N ILE A 423 19.06 3.46 -17.75
CA ILE A 423 20.29 3.73 -18.52
C ILE A 423 21.57 3.77 -17.64
N ASN A 424 21.41 3.96 -16.33
CA ASN A 424 22.49 3.98 -15.35
C ASN A 424 22.64 2.64 -14.59
N ASN A 425 21.94 1.58 -15.03
CA ASN A 425 21.88 0.27 -14.38
C ASN A 425 21.27 0.26 -12.97
N VAL A 426 20.45 1.26 -12.64
CA VAL A 426 19.64 1.26 -11.42
C VAL A 426 18.39 0.45 -11.68
N GLY A 427 18.17 -0.62 -10.90
CA GLY A 427 16.97 -1.43 -11.00
C GLY A 427 15.73 -0.69 -10.51
N LEU A 428 14.81 -0.37 -11.43
CA LEU A 428 13.52 0.25 -11.17
C LEU A 428 12.42 -0.80 -11.20
N MET A 429 11.45 -0.68 -10.28
CA MET A 429 10.22 -1.46 -10.32
C MET A 429 9.27 -0.80 -11.31
N GLU A 430 9.01 -1.48 -12.41
CA GLU A 430 8.10 -1.05 -13.49
C GLU A 430 6.79 -1.84 -13.41
N ASP A 431 5.68 -1.12 -13.52
CA ASP A 431 4.33 -1.63 -13.74
C ASP A 431 3.71 -0.90 -14.94
N ARG A 432 2.38 -0.93 -15.14
CA ARG A 432 1.77 -0.21 -16.28
C ARG A 432 1.76 1.31 -16.14
N ALA A 433 1.93 1.84 -14.93
CA ALA A 433 1.86 3.28 -14.68
C ALA A 433 3.19 4.00 -14.97
N THR A 434 4.31 3.28 -14.87
CA THR A 434 5.67 3.77 -15.18
C THR A 434 5.90 3.91 -16.68
#